data_AF-A0A9P9QTI1-F1
#
_entry.id   AF-A0A9P9QTI1-F1
#
_cell.length_a   1.000
_cell.length_b   1.000
_cell.length_c   1.000
_cell.angle_alpha   90.00
_cell.angle_beta   90.00
_cell.angle_gamma   90.00
#
_symmetry.space_group_name_H-M   'P 1'
#
loop_
_entity.id
_entity.type
_entity.pdbx_description
1 polymer ?
#
loop_
_entity_poly.entity_id
_entity_poly.type
_entity_poly.pdbx_seq_one_letter_code
_entity_poly.pdbx_strand_id
1 'polypeptide(L)'
;MAKPPRVRYRPLHSPNHLLALAVITLISVVLCWLALGDKLDFMDIYLGAAGDEGRHAFATVLLPPPNNSNDSHDVDHYLTSTRMLNYQLKHDKNTRSRGDIPFLAVVAPDILPWKRKLLEREGATVIFAERISLGDEWIEPMTERWKDVMLKLRLFELIDYDKILFLDADTYLLKPLDRIFRDPAARPIRTGTSEKETRPDEASLPETYLFATGPEIMHTSHPWPPHPWPRFNAGFFLFQPSKELFKYYTSLLTLKDRFDSTYPEQNLLNYAHREWGNMPWARLKTGWNVNLPNMNDVRKGVKSVHAKLWMKGHELQPVPEELRRMWEKTKVEMESFYNKIGFKLR
;
A
#
# COMPACT_ATOMS: atom_id res chain seq x y z
N MET A 1 -1.78 82.10 18.42
CA MET A 1 -1.13 80.77 18.34
C MET A 1 -1.45 79.97 19.59
N ALA A 2 -2.38 79.00 19.50
CA ALA A 2 -2.74 78.11 20.60
C ALA A 2 -2.15 76.71 20.34
N LYS A 3 -1.45 76.13 21.33
CA LYS A 3 -0.91 74.75 21.24
C LYS A 3 -2.06 73.75 21.42
N PRO A 4 -2.15 72.68 20.60
CA PRO A 4 -3.16 71.65 20.78
C PRO A 4 -2.82 70.73 21.98
N PRO A 5 -3.83 70.07 22.59
CA PRO A 5 -3.65 69.25 23.77
C PRO A 5 -2.94 67.93 23.45
N ARG A 6 -2.00 67.51 24.33
CA ARG A 6 -1.34 66.21 24.25
C ARG A 6 -2.30 65.10 24.67
N VAL A 7 -2.74 64.28 23.71
CA VAL A 7 -3.47 63.02 23.98
C VAL A 7 -2.48 62.00 24.54
N ARG A 8 -2.69 61.54 25.78
CA ARG A 8 -1.98 60.39 26.35
C ARG A 8 -2.61 59.10 25.82
N TYR A 9 -1.91 58.39 24.93
CA TYR A 9 -2.26 57.01 24.59
C TYR A 9 -2.06 56.11 25.81
N ARG A 10 -3.13 55.49 26.32
CA ARG A 10 -3.03 54.31 27.20
C ARG A 10 -2.77 53.10 26.29
N PRO A 11 -1.69 52.35 26.47
CA PRO A 11 -1.52 51.09 25.74
C PRO A 11 -2.65 50.14 26.18
N LEU A 12 -3.52 49.76 25.24
CA LEU A 12 -4.38 48.60 25.40
C LEU A 12 -3.46 47.37 25.44
N HIS A 13 -3.73 46.47 26.38
CA HIS A 13 -3.04 45.20 26.64
C HIS A 13 -1.85 45.29 27.60
N SER A 14 -2.15 45.10 28.88
CA SER A 14 -1.12 44.72 29.86
C SER A 14 -0.61 43.30 29.53
N PRO A 15 0.69 43.00 29.77
CA PRO A 15 1.27 41.67 29.55
C PRO A 15 0.47 40.53 30.20
N ASN A 16 -0.24 40.84 31.29
CA ASN A 16 -1.04 39.89 32.06
C ASN A 16 -2.26 39.37 31.28
N HIS A 17 -2.82 40.14 30.34
CA HIS A 17 -3.94 39.68 29.52
C HIS A 17 -3.51 38.68 28.45
N LEU A 18 -2.33 38.87 27.85
CA LEU A 18 -1.76 37.92 26.89
C LEU A 18 -1.36 36.62 27.57
N LEU A 19 -0.79 36.71 28.77
CA LEU A 19 -0.46 35.53 29.60
C LEU A 19 -1.74 34.77 30.00
N ALA A 20 -2.79 35.49 30.40
CA ALA A 20 -4.08 34.89 30.74
C ALA A 20 -4.72 34.20 29.53
N LEU A 21 -4.68 34.82 28.34
CA LEU A 21 -5.17 34.18 27.12
C LEU A 21 -4.39 32.89 26.79
N ALA A 22 -3.06 32.92 26.92
CA ALA A 22 -2.21 31.76 26.68
C ALA A 22 -2.52 30.61 27.64
N VAL A 23 -2.72 30.91 28.93
CA VAL A 23 -3.10 29.92 29.95
C VAL A 23 -4.49 29.34 29.67
N ILE A 24 -5.47 30.17 29.33
CA ILE A 24 -6.83 29.71 28.99
C ILE A 24 -6.81 28.82 27.74
N THR A 25 -6.01 29.18 26.74
CA THR A 25 -5.84 28.37 25.51
C THR A 25 -5.20 27.02 25.84
N LEU A 26 -4.14 27.01 26.66
CA LEU A 26 -3.48 25.77 27.08
C LEU A 26 -4.43 24.86 27.86
N ILE A 27 -5.20 25.41 28.80
CA ILE A 27 -6.19 24.66 29.57
C ILE A 27 -7.27 24.09 28.65
N SER A 28 -7.73 24.85 27.66
CA SER A 28 -8.75 24.42 26.71
C SER A 28 -8.25 23.29 25.80
N VAL A 29 -6.97 23.33 25.39
CA VAL A 29 -6.31 22.25 24.64
C VAL A 29 -6.17 21.00 25.50
N VAL A 30 -5.76 21.13 26.77
CA VAL A 30 -5.65 20.01 27.70
C VAL A 30 -7.01 19.40 28.01
N LEU A 31 -8.06 20.20 28.21
CA LEU A 31 -9.42 19.72 28.44
C LEU A 31 -10.01 19.07 27.19
N CYS A 32 -9.75 19.60 25.99
CA CYS A 32 -10.09 18.92 24.74
C CYS A 32 -9.34 17.58 24.62
N TRP A 33 -8.06 17.54 24.97
CA TRP A 33 -7.28 16.30 24.95
C TRP A 33 -7.78 15.27 25.96
N LEU A 34 -8.17 15.68 27.16
CA LEU A 34 -8.75 14.77 28.16
C LEU A 34 -10.17 14.30 27.76
N ALA A 35 -10.96 15.15 27.11
CA ALA A 35 -12.33 14.82 26.69
C ALA A 35 -12.40 14.01 25.39
N LEU A 36 -11.40 14.17 24.50
CA LEU A 36 -11.39 13.59 23.15
C LEU A 36 -10.18 12.71 22.89
N GLY A 37 -9.22 12.56 23.80
CA GLY A 37 -7.95 11.85 23.56
C GLY A 37 -8.11 10.41 23.10
N ASP A 38 -9.16 9.72 23.59
CA ASP A 38 -9.52 8.37 23.16
C ASP A 38 -10.32 8.33 21.84
N LYS A 39 -10.86 9.47 21.39
CA LYS A 39 -11.66 9.63 20.16
C LYS A 39 -10.93 10.37 19.04
N LEU A 40 -9.85 11.08 19.34
CA LEU A 40 -8.94 11.70 18.39
C LEU A 40 -7.91 10.64 17.99
N ASP A 41 -8.22 9.93 16.91
CA ASP A 41 -7.23 9.10 16.23
C ASP A 41 -6.13 10.06 15.73
N PHE A 42 -5.01 10.15 16.45
CA PHE A 42 -3.88 11.01 16.08
C PHE A 42 -3.32 10.64 14.68
N MET A 43 -3.72 9.49 14.11
CA MET A 43 -3.52 9.17 12.69
C MET A 43 -4.18 10.19 11.74
N ASP A 44 -5.25 10.86 12.15
CA ASP A 44 -5.97 11.86 11.36
C ASP A 44 -5.43 13.29 11.50
N ILE A 45 -4.58 13.56 12.49
CA ILE A 45 -4.05 14.92 12.80
C ILE A 45 -2.76 15.23 12.03
N TYR A 46 -2.19 14.29 11.26
CA TYR A 46 -1.10 14.63 10.36
C TYR A 46 -1.62 15.44 9.17
N LEU A 47 -1.70 16.75 9.37
CA LEU A 47 -1.72 17.77 8.32
C LEU A 47 -0.33 17.76 7.67
N GLY A 48 -0.09 16.74 6.84
CA GLY A 48 1.15 16.64 6.06
C GLY A 48 1.41 17.92 5.27
N ALA A 49 2.66 18.11 4.85
CA ALA A 49 3.06 19.22 3.99
C ALA A 49 2.07 19.39 2.83
N ALA A 50 1.80 20.65 2.47
CA ALA A 50 0.99 21.01 1.31
C ALA A 50 1.43 20.19 0.08
N GLY A 51 0.46 19.59 -0.61
CA GLY A 51 0.57 18.92 -1.91
C GLY A 51 1.83 18.07 -2.13
N ASP A 52 1.74 16.75 -1.93
CA ASP A 52 2.60 15.85 -2.69
C ASP A 52 2.04 15.84 -4.14
N GLU A 53 2.52 16.78 -4.95
CA GLU A 53 2.05 17.05 -6.33
C GLU A 53 2.51 16.00 -7.35
N GLY A 54 3.20 14.95 -6.89
CA GLY A 54 3.68 13.86 -7.73
C GLY A 54 2.56 13.06 -8.40
N ARG A 55 2.87 12.49 -9.56
CA ARG A 55 2.04 11.53 -10.29
C ARG A 55 2.04 10.21 -9.51
N HIS A 56 0.99 9.97 -8.74
CA HIS A 56 0.84 8.75 -7.95
C HIS A 56 -0.09 7.74 -8.62
N ALA A 57 0.07 6.47 -8.26
CA ALA A 57 -0.88 5.43 -8.62
C ALA A 57 -1.08 4.40 -7.49
N PHE A 58 -2.26 3.79 -7.47
CA PHE A 58 -2.45 2.49 -6.83
C PHE A 58 -2.24 1.42 -7.88
N ALA A 59 -1.63 0.29 -7.53
CA ALA A 59 -1.43 -0.80 -8.48
C ALA A 59 -1.68 -2.16 -7.85
N THR A 60 -2.14 -3.11 -8.66
CA THR A 60 -2.20 -4.53 -8.34
C THR A 60 -1.72 -5.37 -9.53
N VAL A 61 -1.51 -6.66 -9.29
CA VAL A 61 -1.18 -7.65 -10.33
C VAL A 61 -2.29 -8.70 -10.37
N LEU A 62 -2.86 -8.94 -11.55
CA LEU A 62 -3.82 -10.01 -11.80
C LEU A 62 -3.15 -11.11 -12.62
N LEU A 63 -3.05 -12.29 -12.00
CA LEU A 63 -2.51 -13.51 -12.59
C LEU A 63 -3.64 -14.43 -13.07
N PRO A 64 -3.39 -15.30 -14.06
CA PRO A 64 -4.38 -16.28 -14.51
C PRO A 64 -4.81 -17.19 -13.36
N PRO A 65 -6.11 -17.54 -13.24
CA PRO A 65 -6.53 -18.57 -12.31
C PRO A 65 -5.93 -19.93 -12.71
N PRO A 66 -5.71 -20.86 -11.77
CA PRO A 66 -5.07 -22.15 -12.03
C PRO A 66 -5.70 -22.97 -13.17
N ASN A 67 -6.99 -22.77 -13.45
CA ASN A 67 -7.75 -23.53 -14.45
C ASN A 67 -8.12 -22.73 -15.70
N ASN A 68 -7.73 -21.44 -15.81
CA ASN A 68 -8.05 -20.54 -16.93
C ASN A 68 -9.44 -20.79 -17.57
N SER A 69 -10.46 -20.98 -16.73
CA SER A 69 -11.79 -21.33 -17.20
C SER A 69 -12.33 -20.20 -18.07
N ASN A 70 -12.80 -20.57 -19.26
CA ASN A 70 -13.51 -19.67 -20.17
C ASN A 70 -14.96 -19.43 -19.73
N ASP A 71 -15.42 -20.13 -18.69
CA ASP A 71 -16.76 -19.97 -18.13
C ASP A 71 -16.81 -18.72 -17.25
N SER A 72 -17.63 -17.74 -17.64
CA SER A 72 -17.91 -16.54 -16.85
C SER A 72 -18.61 -16.83 -15.52
N HIS A 73 -19.09 -18.06 -15.30
CA HIS A 73 -19.75 -18.49 -14.07
C HIS A 73 -18.79 -19.10 -13.04
N ASP A 74 -17.55 -19.41 -13.40
CA ASP A 74 -16.55 -19.86 -12.44
C ASP A 74 -16.06 -18.67 -11.60
N VAL A 75 -16.06 -18.82 -10.27
CA VAL A 75 -15.79 -17.70 -9.36
C VAL A 75 -14.30 -17.41 -9.31
N ASP A 76 -13.86 -16.52 -10.19
CA ASP A 76 -12.52 -15.95 -10.14
C ASP A 76 -12.43 -14.93 -8.99
N HIS A 77 -12.04 -15.42 -7.82
CA HIS A 77 -11.90 -14.60 -6.61
C HIS A 77 -10.83 -13.50 -6.75
N TYR A 78 -9.77 -13.71 -7.55
CA TYR A 78 -8.73 -12.69 -7.74
C TYR A 78 -9.20 -11.60 -8.70
N LEU A 79 -9.91 -11.95 -9.78
CA LEU A 79 -10.59 -10.96 -10.61
C LEU A 79 -11.62 -10.17 -9.79
N THR A 80 -12.46 -10.89 -9.02
CA THR A 80 -13.47 -10.26 -8.15
C THR A 80 -12.83 -9.28 -7.17
N SER A 81 -11.72 -9.67 -6.54
CA SER A 81 -11.05 -8.82 -5.55
C SER A 81 -10.27 -7.66 -6.22
N THR A 82 -9.74 -7.86 -7.43
CA THR A 82 -9.17 -6.78 -8.26
C THR A 82 -10.23 -5.72 -8.61
N ARG A 83 -11.43 -6.17 -9.04
CA ARG A 83 -12.57 -5.27 -9.30
C ARG A 83 -13.01 -4.56 -8.03
N MET A 84 -12.99 -5.25 -6.90
CA MET A 84 -13.34 -4.70 -5.61
C MET A 84 -12.33 -3.65 -5.15
N LEU A 85 -11.02 -3.88 -5.33
CA LEU A 85 -9.99 -2.86 -5.08
C LEU A 85 -10.24 -1.61 -5.92
N ASN A 86 -10.51 -1.78 -7.22
CA ASN A 86 -10.87 -0.67 -8.10
C ASN A 86 -12.10 0.10 -7.58
N TYR A 87 -13.17 -0.62 -7.21
CA TYR A 87 -14.38 -0.05 -6.65
C TYR A 87 -14.13 0.68 -5.33
N GLN A 88 -13.39 0.07 -4.41
CA GLN A 88 -13.05 0.66 -3.10
C GLN A 88 -12.24 1.94 -3.26
N LEU A 89 -11.25 1.95 -4.15
CA LEU A 89 -10.39 3.11 -4.40
C LEU A 89 -11.11 4.25 -5.12
N LYS A 90 -12.08 3.96 -6.01
CA LYS A 90 -12.69 4.98 -6.87
C LYS A 90 -14.10 5.41 -6.48
N HIS A 91 -14.88 4.52 -5.86
CA HIS A 91 -16.34 4.65 -5.81
C HIS A 91 -16.92 4.46 -4.41
N ASP A 92 -16.39 3.53 -3.63
CA ASP A 92 -16.92 3.23 -2.31
C ASP A 92 -16.88 4.45 -1.39
N LYS A 93 -17.98 4.70 -0.68
CA LYS A 93 -18.14 5.92 0.11
C LYS A 93 -17.16 6.00 1.28
N ASN A 94 -16.72 4.86 1.81
CA ASN A 94 -15.89 4.79 3.00
C ASN A 94 -14.40 4.71 2.66
N THR A 95 -14.05 4.19 1.49
CA THR A 95 -12.67 3.84 1.12
C THR A 95 -12.12 4.61 -0.07
N ARG A 96 -12.96 5.30 -0.86
CA ARG A 96 -12.50 6.01 -2.05
C ARG A 96 -11.41 7.04 -1.73
N SER A 97 -10.42 7.09 -2.60
CA SER A 97 -9.43 8.16 -2.63
C SER A 97 -10.11 9.52 -2.77
N ARG A 98 -9.56 10.53 -2.11
CA ARG A 98 -10.01 11.93 -2.26
C ARG A 98 -9.33 12.64 -3.42
N GLY A 99 -8.18 12.13 -3.86
CA GLY A 99 -7.49 12.59 -5.07
C GLY A 99 -7.82 11.73 -6.28
N ASP A 100 -7.60 12.30 -7.46
CA ASP A 100 -7.68 11.57 -8.74
C ASP A 100 -6.41 10.74 -8.94
N ILE A 101 -6.36 9.59 -8.27
CA ILE A 101 -5.24 8.65 -8.32
C ILE A 101 -5.69 7.43 -9.13
N PRO A 102 -5.05 7.10 -10.27
CA PRO A 102 -5.42 5.94 -11.07
C PRO A 102 -5.17 4.63 -10.32
N PHE A 103 -5.96 3.62 -10.67
CA PHE A 103 -5.74 2.24 -10.25
C PHE A 103 -5.24 1.44 -11.45
N LEU A 104 -4.01 0.93 -11.34
CA LEU A 104 -3.34 0.16 -12.39
C LEU A 104 -3.53 -1.33 -12.12
N ALA A 105 -4.15 -2.04 -13.06
CA ALA A 105 -4.23 -3.48 -13.06
C ALA A 105 -3.16 -4.03 -14.02
N VAL A 106 -2.03 -4.45 -13.49
CA VAL A 106 -1.00 -5.12 -14.27
C VAL A 106 -1.44 -6.56 -14.52
N VAL A 107 -1.54 -6.97 -15.77
CA VAL A 107 -2.09 -8.27 -16.17
C VAL A 107 -1.05 -9.09 -16.94
N ALA A 108 -1.05 -10.40 -16.69
CA ALA A 108 -0.29 -11.35 -17.51
C ALA A 108 -0.88 -11.45 -18.93
N PRO A 109 -0.09 -11.84 -19.96
CA PRO A 109 -0.55 -11.86 -21.35
C PRO A 109 -1.75 -12.80 -21.63
N ASP A 110 -1.86 -13.85 -20.85
CA ASP A 110 -2.88 -14.91 -20.93
C ASP A 110 -4.15 -14.63 -20.13
N ILE A 111 -4.26 -13.46 -19.48
CA ILE A 111 -5.54 -13.00 -18.95
C ILE A 111 -6.53 -12.85 -20.10
N LEU A 112 -7.68 -13.53 -19.98
CA LEU A 112 -8.74 -13.53 -20.99
C LEU A 112 -9.15 -12.09 -21.37
N PRO A 113 -9.31 -11.77 -22.67
CA PRO A 113 -9.64 -10.42 -23.14
C PRO A 113 -10.87 -9.80 -22.47
N TRP A 114 -11.88 -10.60 -22.14
CA TRP A 114 -13.09 -10.09 -21.50
C TRP A 114 -12.85 -9.60 -20.07
N LYS A 115 -11.95 -10.24 -19.32
CA LYS A 115 -11.56 -9.82 -17.95
C LYS A 115 -10.87 -8.45 -17.98
N ARG A 116 -10.03 -8.24 -18.99
CA ARG A 116 -9.34 -6.96 -19.21
C ARG A 116 -10.31 -5.84 -19.57
N LYS A 117 -11.16 -6.07 -20.57
CA LYS A 117 -12.21 -5.12 -20.98
C LYS A 117 -13.16 -4.79 -19.84
N LEU A 118 -13.45 -5.76 -18.98
CA LEU A 118 -14.26 -5.55 -17.78
C LEU A 118 -13.59 -4.54 -16.83
N LEU A 119 -12.32 -4.75 -16.49
CA LEU A 119 -11.55 -3.84 -15.62
C LEU A 119 -11.43 -2.43 -16.23
N GLU A 120 -11.12 -2.32 -17.52
CA GLU A 120 -11.06 -1.04 -18.24
C GLU A 120 -12.40 -0.29 -18.18
N ARG A 121 -13.49 -0.99 -18.45
CA ARG A 121 -14.84 -0.43 -18.41
C ARG A 121 -15.22 0.03 -17.01
N GLU A 122 -14.75 -0.65 -15.97
CA GLU A 122 -14.93 -0.28 -14.57
C GLU A 122 -13.98 0.84 -14.11
N GLY A 123 -13.13 1.37 -14.99
CA GLY A 123 -12.30 2.55 -14.74
C GLY A 123 -10.91 2.26 -14.19
N ALA A 124 -10.45 1.01 -14.24
CA ALA A 124 -9.05 0.65 -14.02
C ALA A 124 -8.22 0.89 -15.28
N THR A 125 -6.95 1.25 -15.12
CA THR A 125 -5.98 1.26 -16.22
C THR A 125 -5.35 -0.11 -16.32
N VAL A 126 -5.64 -0.86 -17.38
CA VAL A 126 -5.03 -2.18 -17.60
C VAL A 126 -3.66 -2.02 -18.27
N ILE A 127 -2.64 -2.64 -17.67
CA ILE A 127 -1.26 -2.62 -18.18
C ILE A 127 -0.84 -4.06 -18.48
N PHE A 128 -0.47 -4.33 -19.73
CA PHE A 128 0.14 -5.61 -20.08
C PHE A 128 1.58 -5.64 -19.63
N ALA A 129 1.94 -6.74 -18.98
CA ALA A 129 3.32 -7.00 -18.63
C ALA A 129 3.70 -8.40 -19.11
N GLU A 130 4.86 -8.49 -19.76
CA GLU A 130 5.44 -9.77 -20.14
C GLU A 130 6.05 -10.45 -18.92
N ARG A 131 5.88 -11.78 -18.84
CA ARG A 131 6.54 -12.59 -17.81
C ARG A 131 8.05 -12.38 -17.89
N ILE A 132 8.71 -12.43 -16.73
CA ILE A 132 10.16 -12.28 -16.66
C ILE A 132 10.80 -13.61 -17.06
N SER A 133 11.67 -13.58 -18.06
CA SER A 133 12.44 -14.76 -18.46
C SER A 133 13.45 -15.05 -17.38
N LEU A 134 13.30 -16.22 -16.76
CA LEU A 134 14.22 -16.80 -15.81
C LEU A 134 15.23 -17.62 -16.63
N GLY A 135 16.55 -17.40 -16.44
CA GLY A 135 17.57 -18.14 -17.20
C GLY A 135 17.47 -19.65 -16.96
N ASP A 136 17.65 -20.44 -18.01
CA ASP A 136 17.21 -21.85 -18.07
C ASP A 136 17.99 -22.83 -17.16
N GLU A 137 19.14 -22.46 -16.58
CA GLU A 137 20.11 -23.46 -16.09
C GLU A 137 20.04 -23.82 -14.59
N TRP A 138 19.35 -23.04 -13.74
CA TRP A 138 19.24 -23.40 -12.30
C TRP A 138 17.81 -23.41 -11.76
N ILE A 139 16.84 -23.20 -12.63
CA ILE A 139 15.42 -23.03 -12.28
C ILE A 139 14.65 -24.24 -12.82
N GLU A 140 15.03 -25.45 -12.39
CA GLU A 140 14.26 -26.67 -12.64
C GLU A 140 13.99 -27.41 -11.31
N PRO A 141 12.73 -27.77 -10.96
CA PRO A 141 11.42 -27.45 -11.55
C PRO A 141 10.65 -26.51 -10.60
N MET A 142 10.99 -25.23 -10.59
CA MET A 142 10.28 -24.23 -9.76
C MET A 142 9.09 -23.69 -10.57
N THR A 143 7.98 -24.43 -10.45
CA THR A 143 6.57 -24.24 -10.87
C THR A 143 6.24 -22.96 -11.66
N GLU A 144 5.41 -23.06 -12.71
CA GLU A 144 4.81 -21.92 -13.45
C GLU A 144 4.40 -20.73 -12.57
N ARG A 145 3.90 -21.01 -11.35
CA ARG A 145 3.61 -20.04 -10.29
C ARG A 145 4.72 -19.01 -10.05
N TRP A 146 5.99 -19.39 -10.15
CA TRP A 146 7.15 -18.50 -10.02
C TRP A 146 7.20 -17.43 -11.10
N LYS A 147 7.02 -17.86 -12.35
CA LYS A 147 7.02 -16.97 -13.52
C LYS A 147 5.88 -15.96 -13.41
N ASP A 148 4.76 -16.40 -12.84
CA ASP A 148 3.60 -15.54 -12.61
C ASP A 148 3.83 -14.53 -11.48
N VAL A 149 4.29 -14.95 -10.29
CA VAL A 149 4.49 -14.00 -9.17
C VAL A 149 5.60 -12.99 -9.43
N MET A 150 6.62 -13.35 -10.23
CA MET A 150 7.69 -12.42 -10.63
C MET A 150 7.20 -11.28 -11.54
N LEU A 151 6.02 -11.41 -12.14
CA LEU A 151 5.39 -10.32 -12.89
C LEU A 151 5.25 -9.05 -12.04
N LYS A 152 5.15 -9.19 -10.71
CA LYS A 152 5.15 -8.08 -9.75
C LYS A 152 6.34 -7.13 -9.93
N LEU A 153 7.51 -7.62 -10.32
CA LEU A 153 8.69 -6.77 -10.52
C LEU A 153 8.53 -5.80 -11.71
N ARG A 154 7.64 -6.09 -12.67
CA ARG A 154 7.35 -5.19 -13.81
C ARG A 154 6.76 -3.85 -13.38
N LEU A 155 6.20 -3.78 -12.18
CA LEU A 155 5.73 -2.52 -11.58
C LEU A 155 6.83 -1.46 -11.49
N PHE A 156 8.09 -1.86 -11.35
CA PHE A 156 9.23 -0.93 -11.29
C PHE A 156 9.58 -0.30 -12.63
N GLU A 157 9.03 -0.78 -13.75
CA GLU A 157 9.22 -0.17 -15.07
C GLU A 157 8.24 0.99 -15.35
N LEU A 158 7.24 1.19 -14.49
CA LEU A 158 6.18 2.20 -14.64
C LEU A 158 6.64 3.61 -14.25
N ILE A 159 7.72 4.09 -14.88
CA ILE A 159 8.42 5.35 -14.59
C ILE A 159 7.64 6.62 -14.94
N ASP A 160 6.40 6.50 -15.43
CA ASP A 160 5.48 7.63 -15.58
C ASP A 160 4.87 8.09 -14.24
N TYR A 161 5.10 7.34 -13.16
CA TYR A 161 4.65 7.65 -11.82
C TYR A 161 5.83 7.90 -10.88
N ASP A 162 5.68 8.91 -10.03
CA ASP A 162 6.69 9.27 -9.01
C ASP A 162 6.64 8.29 -7.84
N LYS A 163 5.44 7.83 -7.46
CA LYS A 163 5.25 6.79 -6.43
C LYS A 163 4.06 5.92 -6.77
N ILE A 164 4.19 4.63 -6.49
CA ILE A 164 3.11 3.66 -6.63
C ILE A 164 2.91 2.95 -5.30
N LEU A 165 1.67 2.89 -4.82
CA LEU A 165 1.29 1.97 -3.76
C LEU A 165 0.83 0.67 -4.39
N PHE A 166 1.61 -0.38 -4.19
CA PHE A 166 1.21 -1.74 -4.56
C PHE A 166 0.32 -2.38 -3.50
N LEU A 167 -0.72 -3.06 -3.96
CA LEU A 167 -1.68 -3.84 -3.19
C LEU A 167 -1.84 -5.21 -3.86
N ASP A 168 -1.57 -6.31 -3.15
CA ASP A 168 -1.96 -7.64 -3.63
C ASP A 168 -3.49 -7.70 -3.79
N ALA A 169 -3.97 -8.50 -4.74
CA ALA A 169 -5.38 -8.55 -5.10
C ALA A 169 -6.31 -9.00 -3.95
N ASP A 170 -5.79 -9.67 -2.93
CA ASP A 170 -6.46 -10.03 -1.67
C ASP A 170 -6.24 -9.02 -0.53
N THR A 171 -5.86 -7.78 -0.87
CA THR A 171 -5.97 -6.64 0.03
C THR A 171 -7.42 -6.13 0.06
N TYR A 172 -7.92 -5.80 1.25
CA TYR A 172 -9.25 -5.23 1.46
C TYR A 172 -9.15 -3.91 2.22
N LEU A 173 -9.79 -2.86 1.70
CA LEU A 173 -9.75 -1.53 2.30
C LEU A 173 -10.85 -1.36 3.36
N LEU A 174 -10.50 -0.64 4.42
CA LEU A 174 -11.41 -0.23 5.50
C LEU A 174 -11.53 1.30 5.58
N LYS A 175 -10.51 2.03 5.11
CA LYS A 175 -10.44 3.49 5.05
C LYS A 175 -9.69 3.94 3.78
N PRO A 176 -9.73 5.24 3.41
CA PRO A 176 -8.96 5.76 2.27
C PRO A 176 -7.44 5.64 2.48
N LEU A 177 -6.73 5.31 1.40
CA LEU A 177 -5.28 5.09 1.40
C LEU A 177 -4.46 6.24 0.82
N ASP A 178 -5.08 7.23 0.18
CA ASP A 178 -4.42 8.34 -0.54
C ASP A 178 -3.43 9.15 0.31
N ARG A 179 -3.61 9.20 1.63
CA ARG A 179 -2.68 9.87 2.54
C ARG A 179 -1.32 9.17 2.67
N ILE A 180 -1.17 7.92 2.22
CA ILE A 180 0.09 7.16 2.36
C ILE A 180 1.24 7.76 1.56
N PHE A 181 0.95 8.43 0.44
CA PHE A 181 1.95 9.11 -0.38
C PHE A 181 2.64 10.26 0.40
N ARG A 182 2.00 10.75 1.47
CA ARG A 182 2.51 11.79 2.38
C ARG A 182 3.09 11.22 3.68
N ASP A 183 3.18 9.90 3.82
CA ASP A 183 3.85 9.29 4.96
C ASP A 183 5.32 9.77 4.99
N PRO A 184 5.92 10.07 6.15
CA PRO A 184 7.34 10.43 6.21
C PRO A 184 8.27 9.40 5.55
N ALA A 185 7.90 8.11 5.56
CA ALA A 185 8.64 7.04 4.88
C ALA A 185 8.44 7.01 3.36
N ALA A 186 7.54 7.83 2.80
CA ALA A 186 7.27 7.97 1.37
C ALA A 186 8.28 8.86 0.63
N ARG A 187 9.42 9.17 1.24
CA ARG A 187 10.46 10.03 0.65
C ARG A 187 11.58 9.16 0.08
N PRO A 188 11.99 9.37 -1.18
CA PRO A 188 13.19 8.74 -1.70
C PRO A 188 14.41 9.07 -0.84
N ILE A 189 15.27 8.09 -0.66
CA ILE A 189 16.52 8.20 0.10
C ILE A 189 17.70 7.79 -0.76
N ARG A 190 18.89 8.23 -0.38
CA ARG A 190 20.13 7.81 -1.05
C ARG A 190 20.47 6.37 -0.72
N THR A 191 20.90 5.63 -1.71
CA THR A 191 21.46 4.29 -1.55
C THR A 191 22.77 4.36 -0.76
N GLY A 192 22.95 3.41 0.16
CA GLY A 192 24.17 3.26 0.94
C GLY A 192 25.37 2.84 0.10
N THR A 193 26.57 3.14 0.59
CA THR A 193 27.85 2.88 -0.10
C THR A 193 28.74 1.90 0.66
N SER A 194 28.16 1.03 1.50
CA SER A 194 28.93 0.05 2.26
C SER A 194 29.50 -1.00 1.32
N GLU A 195 30.83 -1.05 1.20
CA GLU A 195 31.54 -2.06 0.42
C GLU A 195 31.26 -3.48 0.93
N LYS A 196 31.10 -3.65 2.25
CA LYS A 196 30.78 -4.95 2.88
C LYS A 196 29.44 -5.54 2.41
N GLU A 197 28.53 -4.67 2.02
CA GLU A 197 27.16 -5.02 1.59
C GLU A 197 26.99 -4.98 0.08
N THR A 198 28.06 -4.64 -0.65
CA THR A 198 28.11 -4.65 -2.11
C THR A 198 28.60 -6.01 -2.57
N ARG A 199 27.87 -6.64 -3.50
CA ARG A 199 28.26 -7.93 -4.08
C ARG A 199 28.74 -7.71 -5.51
N PRO A 200 29.90 -8.27 -5.91
CA PRO A 200 30.48 -8.01 -7.22
C PRO A 200 29.73 -8.69 -8.37
N ASP A 201 28.93 -9.70 -8.07
CA ASP A 201 28.12 -10.47 -9.02
C ASP A 201 26.69 -9.93 -9.18
N GLU A 202 26.32 -8.88 -8.42
CA GLU A 202 25.03 -8.20 -8.53
C GLU A 202 25.12 -6.99 -9.44
N ALA A 203 24.01 -6.64 -10.11
CA ALA A 203 23.96 -5.39 -10.88
C ALA A 203 24.06 -4.16 -9.96
N SER A 204 24.50 -3.04 -10.54
CA SER A 204 24.63 -1.78 -9.82
C SER A 204 23.30 -1.31 -9.22
N LEU A 205 23.37 -0.77 -8.00
CA LEU A 205 22.24 -0.16 -7.31
C LEU A 205 21.99 1.27 -7.84
N PRO A 206 20.75 1.78 -7.79
CA PRO A 206 20.45 3.17 -8.17
C PRO A 206 21.06 4.18 -7.18
N GLU A 207 21.20 5.45 -7.56
CA GLU A 207 21.67 6.52 -6.65
C GLU A 207 20.66 6.74 -5.50
N THR A 208 19.37 6.74 -5.83
CA THR A 208 18.27 6.92 -4.88
C THR A 208 17.18 5.89 -5.11
N TYR A 209 16.47 5.53 -4.06
CA TYR A 209 15.34 4.62 -4.13
C TYR A 209 14.27 5.01 -3.12
N LEU A 210 13.06 4.49 -3.31
CA LEU A 210 12.00 4.48 -2.32
C LEU A 210 11.41 3.07 -2.29
N PHE A 211 11.44 2.44 -1.13
CA PHE A 211 10.72 1.20 -0.86
C PHE A 211 10.30 1.22 0.62
N ALA A 212 9.00 1.35 0.86
CA ALA A 212 8.44 1.51 2.19
C ALA A 212 7.26 0.57 2.42
N THR A 213 7.24 -0.12 3.55
CA THR A 213 6.20 -1.09 3.90
C THR A 213 6.03 -1.21 5.42
N GLY A 214 5.19 -2.14 5.88
CA GLY A 214 5.08 -2.56 7.28
C GLY A 214 5.79 -3.90 7.53
N PRO A 215 6.12 -4.21 8.79
CA PRO A 215 6.71 -5.51 9.14
C PRO A 215 5.73 -6.65 8.87
N GLU A 216 6.27 -7.83 8.56
CA GLU A 216 5.49 -9.05 8.44
C GLU A 216 4.94 -9.48 9.79
N ILE A 217 3.66 -9.85 9.80
CA ILE A 217 2.98 -10.43 10.94
C ILE A 217 2.93 -11.94 10.77
N MET A 218 3.36 -12.68 11.79
CA MET A 218 3.54 -14.13 11.69
C MET A 218 2.30 -14.93 12.10
N HIS A 219 1.41 -14.36 12.91
CA HIS A 219 0.25 -15.04 13.47
C HIS A 219 -0.95 -14.10 13.63
N THR A 220 -2.17 -14.65 13.54
CA THR A 220 -3.43 -13.87 13.68
C THR A 220 -3.70 -13.40 15.11
N SER A 221 -3.05 -13.98 16.12
CA SER A 221 -3.20 -13.64 17.55
C SER A 221 -2.26 -12.53 18.06
N HIS A 222 -1.67 -11.74 17.15
CA HIS A 222 -0.73 -10.68 17.49
C HIS A 222 -1.39 -9.50 18.24
N PRO A 223 -0.63 -8.73 19.05
CA PRO A 223 -1.15 -7.53 19.72
C PRO A 223 -1.24 -6.33 18.77
N TRP A 224 -1.88 -5.25 19.23
CA TRP A 224 -1.82 -3.95 18.56
C TRP A 224 -1.00 -2.94 19.38
N PRO A 225 -0.01 -2.24 18.77
CA PRO A 225 0.49 -2.45 17.43
C PRO A 225 1.21 -3.81 17.30
N PRO A 226 1.30 -4.41 16.09
CA PRO A 226 2.08 -5.62 15.87
C PRO A 226 3.55 -5.43 16.27
N HIS A 227 4.18 -6.50 16.76
CA HIS A 227 5.61 -6.46 17.11
C HIS A 227 6.47 -6.12 15.89
N PRO A 228 7.55 -5.35 16.06
CA PRO A 228 8.53 -5.15 15.00
C PRO A 228 9.09 -6.48 14.51
N TRP A 229 9.22 -6.61 13.20
CA TRP A 229 9.90 -7.71 12.54
C TRP A 229 10.91 -7.15 11.53
N PRO A 230 12.06 -7.82 11.29
CA PRO A 230 13.07 -7.34 10.34
C PRO A 230 12.67 -7.58 8.87
N ARG A 231 11.76 -8.54 8.63
CA ARG A 231 11.21 -8.85 7.31
C ARG A 231 9.82 -8.24 7.12
N PHE A 232 9.41 -8.13 5.87
CA PHE A 232 8.10 -7.62 5.47
C PHE A 232 7.34 -8.60 4.58
N ASN A 233 6.02 -8.47 4.60
CA ASN A 233 5.14 -9.11 3.63
C ASN A 233 5.10 -8.28 2.34
N ALA A 234 5.23 -8.91 1.16
CA ALA A 234 5.29 -8.22 -0.12
C ALA A 234 3.92 -7.99 -0.80
N GLY A 235 2.83 -8.01 -0.02
CA GLY A 235 1.48 -7.70 -0.52
C GLY A 235 1.05 -6.25 -0.35
N PHE A 236 1.85 -5.43 0.31
CA PHE A 236 1.57 -4.01 0.47
C PHE A 236 2.89 -3.24 0.58
N PHE A 237 3.22 -2.40 -0.41
CA PHE A 237 4.40 -1.55 -0.32
C PHE A 237 4.27 -0.32 -1.20
N LEU A 238 4.82 0.79 -0.72
CA LEU A 238 4.96 2.05 -1.43
C LEU A 238 6.37 2.11 -2.01
N PHE A 239 6.50 2.39 -3.30
CA PHE A 239 7.81 2.46 -3.95
C PHE A 239 7.87 3.54 -5.01
N GLN A 240 9.08 3.93 -5.39
CA GLN A 240 9.34 4.73 -6.59
C GLN A 240 9.73 3.77 -7.73
N PRO A 241 9.00 3.75 -8.85
CA PRO A 241 9.41 2.99 -10.03
C PRO A 241 10.82 3.39 -10.50
N SER A 242 11.64 2.41 -10.86
CA SER A 242 13.00 2.61 -11.35
C SER A 242 13.44 1.43 -12.21
N LYS A 243 13.85 1.72 -13.45
CA LYS A 243 14.44 0.72 -14.35
C LYS A 243 15.75 0.15 -13.81
N GLU A 244 16.49 0.93 -13.01
CA GLU A 244 17.70 0.46 -12.34
C GLU A 244 17.37 -0.55 -11.24
N LEU A 245 16.34 -0.30 -10.43
CA LEU A 245 15.84 -1.28 -9.46
C LEU A 245 15.33 -2.55 -10.16
N PHE A 246 14.56 -2.40 -11.24
CA PHE A 246 14.10 -3.53 -12.03
C PHE A 246 15.28 -4.39 -12.54
N LYS A 247 16.30 -3.74 -13.13
CA LYS A 247 17.52 -4.42 -13.59
C LYS A 247 18.24 -5.13 -12.44
N TYR A 248 18.35 -4.47 -11.28
CA TYR A 248 18.93 -5.08 -10.09
C TYR A 248 18.16 -6.33 -9.64
N TYR A 249 16.84 -6.23 -9.46
CA TYR A 249 16.03 -7.38 -9.06
C TYR A 249 16.11 -8.54 -10.06
N THR A 250 16.04 -8.25 -11.36
CA THR A 250 16.17 -9.29 -12.39
C THR A 250 17.57 -9.92 -12.42
N SER A 251 18.63 -9.18 -12.07
CA SER A 251 19.95 -9.78 -11.90
C SER A 251 20.02 -10.76 -10.71
N LEU A 252 19.28 -10.52 -9.63
CA LEU A 252 19.21 -11.45 -8.50
C LEU A 252 18.57 -12.79 -8.90
N LEU A 253 17.63 -12.76 -9.86
CA LEU A 253 16.98 -13.95 -10.41
C LEU A 253 17.91 -14.82 -11.26
N THR A 254 19.11 -14.33 -11.62
CA THR A 254 20.10 -15.15 -12.32
C THR A 254 21.12 -15.77 -11.37
N LEU A 255 21.13 -15.36 -10.10
CA LEU A 255 22.10 -15.80 -9.10
C LEU A 255 21.53 -16.93 -8.23
N LYS A 256 22.08 -18.13 -8.40
CA LYS A 256 21.69 -19.30 -7.62
C LYS A 256 21.94 -19.06 -6.12
N ASP A 257 21.00 -19.49 -5.28
CA ASP A 257 21.06 -19.45 -3.80
C ASP A 257 21.24 -18.04 -3.20
N ARG A 258 21.01 -16.99 -3.98
CA ARG A 258 21.16 -15.59 -3.54
C ARG A 258 20.12 -15.19 -2.48
N PHE A 259 18.92 -15.75 -2.57
CA PHE A 259 17.84 -15.55 -1.62
C PHE A 259 17.03 -16.86 -1.47
N ASP A 260 16.32 -16.99 -0.34
CA ASP A 260 15.43 -18.13 -0.10
C ASP A 260 14.28 -18.12 -1.12
N SER A 261 14.09 -19.24 -1.79
CA SER A 261 13.15 -19.39 -2.88
C SER A 261 11.69 -19.63 -2.41
N THR A 262 11.45 -19.94 -1.14
CA THR A 262 10.12 -20.37 -0.64
C THR A 262 8.96 -19.41 -0.99
N TYR A 263 9.16 -18.09 -0.85
CA TYR A 263 8.23 -17.05 -1.27
C TYR A 263 8.96 -16.07 -2.20
N PRO A 264 9.00 -16.33 -3.50
CA PRO A 264 10.14 -15.93 -4.31
C PRO A 264 10.21 -14.41 -4.53
N GLU A 265 9.10 -13.75 -4.83
CA GLU A 265 9.07 -12.29 -4.97
C GLU A 265 9.25 -11.59 -3.63
N GLN A 266 8.63 -12.11 -2.56
CA GLN A 266 8.76 -11.54 -1.21
C GLN A 266 10.19 -11.67 -0.68
N ASN A 267 10.79 -12.84 -0.81
CA ASN A 267 12.12 -13.13 -0.31
C ASN A 267 13.20 -12.41 -1.12
N LEU A 268 13.02 -12.28 -2.44
CA LEU A 268 13.88 -11.43 -3.28
C LEU A 268 13.84 -9.98 -2.79
N LEU A 269 12.65 -9.43 -2.58
CA LEU A 269 12.51 -8.05 -2.10
C LEU A 269 13.07 -7.90 -0.67
N ASN A 270 12.84 -8.87 0.22
CA ASN A 270 13.44 -8.88 1.56
C ASN A 270 14.98 -8.95 1.50
N TYR A 271 15.55 -9.69 0.55
CA TYR A 271 17.00 -9.72 0.33
C TYR A 271 17.51 -8.36 -0.15
N ALA A 272 16.89 -7.81 -1.20
CA ALA A 272 17.26 -6.55 -1.81
C ALA A 272 17.17 -5.38 -0.82
N HIS A 273 16.15 -5.40 0.03
CA HIS A 273 15.84 -4.34 0.97
C HIS A 273 16.13 -4.67 2.43
N ARG A 274 16.92 -5.70 2.72
CA ARG A 274 17.28 -6.11 4.10
C ARG A 274 17.84 -4.94 4.91
N GLU A 275 17.57 -4.94 6.22
CA GLU A 275 17.90 -3.81 7.11
C GLU A 275 19.39 -3.46 7.18
N TRP A 276 20.27 -4.46 7.00
CA TRP A 276 21.72 -4.27 7.00
C TRP A 276 22.31 -4.04 5.60
N GLY A 277 21.48 -4.00 4.55
CA GLY A 277 21.95 -3.78 3.17
C GLY A 277 22.15 -2.30 2.83
N ASN A 278 22.53 -2.03 1.58
CA ASN A 278 22.65 -0.66 1.06
C ASN A 278 21.31 -0.01 0.67
N MET A 279 20.23 -0.78 0.59
CA MET A 279 18.89 -0.27 0.28
C MET A 279 17.83 -0.72 1.30
N PRO A 280 18.02 -0.52 2.62
CA PRO A 280 17.05 -0.95 3.61
C PRO A 280 15.65 -0.39 3.34
N TRP A 281 14.61 -1.20 3.55
CA TRP A 281 13.23 -0.74 3.44
C TRP A 281 12.92 0.32 4.51
N ALA A 282 12.09 1.31 4.16
CA ALA A 282 11.59 2.30 5.10
C ALA A 282 10.32 1.81 5.82
N ARG A 283 10.21 2.08 7.12
CA ARG A 283 9.06 1.66 7.93
C ARG A 283 7.93 2.67 7.80
N LEU A 284 6.83 2.28 7.15
CA LEU A 284 5.59 3.05 7.15
C LEU A 284 5.02 3.17 8.57
N LYS A 285 4.26 4.23 8.84
CA LYS A 285 3.52 4.35 10.11
C LYS A 285 2.58 3.16 10.30
N THR A 286 2.45 2.68 11.54
CA THR A 286 1.50 1.61 11.86
C THR A 286 0.07 2.00 11.49
N GLY A 287 -0.70 1.04 10.98
CA GLY A 287 -2.11 1.20 10.66
C GLY A 287 -2.43 1.39 9.18
N TRP A 288 -1.44 1.41 8.28
CA TRP A 288 -1.71 1.36 6.85
C TRP A 288 -2.25 -0.01 6.42
N ASN A 289 -1.51 -1.08 6.70
CA ASN A 289 -1.88 -2.44 6.31
C ASN A 289 -1.47 -3.45 7.38
N VAL A 290 -2.26 -4.52 7.52
CA VAL A 290 -1.97 -5.68 8.38
C VAL A 290 -2.17 -6.95 7.57
N ASN A 291 -1.12 -7.76 7.42
CA ASN A 291 -1.26 -9.14 6.96
C ASN A 291 -1.70 -10.04 8.13
N LEU A 292 -2.45 -11.11 7.85
CA LEU A 292 -3.03 -11.99 8.89
C LEU A 292 -3.86 -11.20 9.95
N PRO A 293 -4.87 -10.44 9.52
CA PRO A 293 -5.60 -9.51 10.39
C PRO A 293 -6.48 -10.20 11.44
N ASN A 294 -6.70 -9.49 12.54
CA ASN A 294 -7.74 -9.81 13.52
C ASN A 294 -8.65 -8.59 13.78
N MET A 295 -9.74 -8.78 14.53
CA MET A 295 -10.71 -7.70 14.79
C MET A 295 -10.20 -6.64 15.77
N ASN A 296 -9.08 -6.86 16.47
CA ASN A 296 -8.45 -5.80 17.25
C ASN A 296 -7.84 -4.74 16.32
N ASP A 297 -7.21 -5.14 15.21
CA ASP A 297 -6.64 -4.22 14.21
C ASP A 297 -7.71 -3.31 13.61
N VAL A 298 -8.85 -3.90 13.26
CA VAL A 298 -10.02 -3.17 12.74
C VAL A 298 -10.55 -2.17 13.76
N ARG A 299 -10.73 -2.60 15.02
CA ARG A 299 -11.19 -1.70 16.12
C ARG A 299 -10.20 -0.59 16.41
N LYS A 300 -8.91 -0.80 16.18
CA LYS A 300 -7.85 0.18 16.33
C LYS A 300 -7.63 1.04 15.09
N GLY A 301 -8.42 0.82 14.04
CA GLY A 301 -8.53 1.74 12.92
C GLY A 301 -7.55 1.50 11.77
N VAL A 302 -7.04 0.26 11.61
CA VAL A 302 -6.24 -0.12 10.42
C VAL A 302 -6.98 0.23 9.12
N LYS A 303 -6.24 0.69 8.11
CA LYS A 303 -6.81 1.23 6.86
C LYS A 303 -7.01 0.17 5.79
N SER A 304 -6.18 -0.87 5.75
CA SER A 304 -6.39 -2.05 4.92
C SER A 304 -5.91 -3.31 5.63
N VAL A 305 -6.38 -4.46 5.16
CA VAL A 305 -5.96 -5.79 5.62
C VAL A 305 -5.63 -6.67 4.44
N HIS A 306 -4.66 -7.58 4.61
CA HIS A 306 -4.22 -8.51 3.58
C HIS A 306 -4.53 -9.95 4.03
N ALA A 307 -5.57 -10.54 3.41
CA ALA A 307 -5.98 -11.93 3.59
C ALA A 307 -7.04 -12.31 2.56
N LYS A 308 -7.14 -13.60 2.23
CA LYS A 308 -8.18 -14.16 1.36
C LYS A 308 -9.54 -14.18 2.06
N LEU A 309 -10.23 -13.03 2.10
CA LEU A 309 -11.48 -12.85 2.84
C LEU A 309 -12.67 -13.64 2.29
N TRP A 310 -12.54 -14.22 1.10
CA TRP A 310 -13.54 -15.13 0.52
C TRP A 310 -13.49 -16.56 1.05
N MET A 311 -12.51 -16.91 1.90
CA MET A 311 -12.37 -18.25 2.48
C MET A 311 -12.11 -18.18 3.99
N LYS A 312 -12.41 -19.26 4.73
CA LYS A 312 -12.27 -19.31 6.19
C LYS A 312 -10.83 -19.18 6.70
N GLY A 313 -9.83 -19.33 5.83
CA GLY A 313 -8.43 -19.49 6.20
C GLY A 313 -8.11 -20.92 6.64
N HIS A 314 -6.94 -21.10 7.23
CA HIS A 314 -6.50 -22.37 7.82
C HIS A 314 -6.71 -22.37 9.34
N GLU A 315 -6.77 -23.53 10.00
CA GLU A 315 -6.97 -23.61 11.47
C GLU A 315 -5.95 -22.78 12.26
N LEU A 316 -4.70 -22.74 11.79
CA LEU A 316 -3.60 -21.97 12.39
C LEU A 316 -3.62 -20.47 12.02
N GLN A 317 -4.33 -20.11 10.96
CA GLN A 317 -4.42 -18.73 10.44
C GLN A 317 -5.87 -18.46 9.98
N PRO A 318 -6.83 -18.44 10.91
CA PRO A 318 -8.24 -18.26 10.57
C PRO A 318 -8.49 -16.82 10.14
N VAL A 319 -9.37 -16.65 9.15
CA VAL A 319 -9.85 -15.33 8.76
C VAL A 319 -11.12 -15.00 9.56
N PRO A 320 -11.15 -13.87 10.30
CA PRO A 320 -12.31 -13.48 11.09
C PRO A 320 -13.60 -13.44 10.26
N GLU A 321 -14.66 -14.10 10.76
CA GLU A 321 -15.98 -14.15 10.10
C GLU A 321 -16.53 -12.75 9.78
N GLU A 322 -16.29 -11.78 10.67
CA GLU A 322 -16.71 -10.38 10.47
C GLU A 322 -16.05 -9.77 9.22
N LEU A 323 -14.75 -9.95 9.03
CA LEU A 323 -14.05 -9.48 7.82
C LEU A 323 -14.57 -10.16 6.56
N ARG A 324 -14.90 -11.46 6.64
CA ARG A 324 -15.50 -12.18 5.49
C ARG A 324 -16.88 -11.64 5.12
N ARG A 325 -17.70 -11.31 6.12
CA ARG A 325 -19.00 -10.66 5.89
C ARG A 325 -18.85 -9.26 5.30
N MET A 326 -17.85 -8.50 5.75
CA MET A 326 -17.53 -7.19 5.18
C MET A 326 -17.12 -7.31 3.70
N TRP A 327 -16.28 -8.29 3.36
CA TRP A 327 -15.91 -8.58 1.97
C TRP A 327 -17.12 -8.95 1.12
N GLU A 328 -17.96 -9.87 1.59
CA GLU A 328 -19.15 -10.31 0.87
C GLU A 328 -20.15 -9.16 0.65
N LYS A 329 -20.36 -8.33 1.68
CA LYS A 329 -21.18 -7.13 1.58
C LYS A 329 -20.64 -6.17 0.52
N THR A 330 -19.33 -5.89 0.55
CA THR A 330 -18.69 -4.98 -0.41
C THR A 330 -18.76 -5.53 -1.83
N LYS A 331 -18.63 -6.85 -2.01
CA LYS A 331 -18.84 -7.52 -3.31
C LYS A 331 -20.25 -7.25 -3.84
N VAL A 332 -21.29 -7.42 -3.01
CA VAL A 332 -22.68 -7.15 -3.40
C VAL A 332 -22.88 -5.67 -3.75
N GLU A 333 -22.31 -4.75 -2.97
CA GLU A 333 -22.38 -3.30 -3.23
C GLU A 333 -21.69 -2.93 -4.55
N MET A 334 -20.52 -3.47 -4.81
CA MET A 334 -19.77 -3.32 -6.05
C MET A 334 -20.59 -3.82 -7.26
N GLU A 335 -21.12 -5.03 -7.21
CA GLU A 335 -21.94 -5.57 -8.30
C GLU A 335 -23.20 -4.72 -8.52
N SER A 336 -23.84 -4.25 -7.45
CA SER A 336 -24.99 -3.34 -7.55
C SER A 336 -24.61 -2.03 -8.24
N PHE A 337 -23.46 -1.46 -7.89
CA PHE A 337 -22.94 -0.22 -8.47
C PHE A 337 -22.69 -0.37 -9.97
N TYR A 338 -21.89 -1.37 -10.37
CA TYR A 338 -21.55 -1.59 -11.78
C TYR A 338 -22.76 -1.98 -12.63
N ASN A 339 -23.72 -2.73 -12.07
CA ASN A 339 -24.98 -3.02 -12.75
C ASN A 339 -25.81 -1.76 -13.03
N LYS A 340 -25.88 -0.81 -12.09
CA LYS A 340 -26.65 0.44 -12.25
C LYS A 340 -26.07 1.34 -13.33
N ILE A 341 -24.74 1.35 -13.49
CA ILE A 341 -24.06 2.18 -14.50
C ILE A 341 -23.87 1.46 -15.85
N GLY A 342 -24.47 0.28 -16.02
CA GLY A 342 -24.49 -0.46 -17.30
C GLY A 342 -23.29 -1.36 -17.55
N PHE A 343 -22.44 -1.58 -16.54
CA PHE A 343 -21.26 -2.45 -16.64
C PHE A 343 -21.62 -3.86 -16.17
N LYS A 344 -22.25 -4.66 -17.05
CA LYS A 344 -22.61 -6.05 -16.75
C LYS A 344 -21.49 -7.02 -17.12
N LEU A 345 -21.23 -8.01 -16.26
CA LEU A 345 -20.70 -9.31 -16.69
C LEU A 345 -21.76 -9.88 -17.63
N ARG A 346 -21.49 -9.90 -18.95
CA ARG A 346 -22.35 -10.56 -19.93
C ARG A 346 -21.66 -11.81 -20.43
#